data_AF-A0A2C6C105-F1
#
_entry.id   AF-A0A2C6C105-F1
#
_cell.length_a   1.000
_cell.length_b   1.000
_cell.length_c   1.000
_cell.angle_alpha   90.00
_cell.angle_beta   90.00
_cell.angle_gamma   90.00
#
_symmetry.space_group_name_H-M   'P 1'
#
loop_
_entity.id
_entity.type
_entity.pdbx_description
1 polymer ?
#
loop_
_entity_poly.entity_id
_entity_poly.type
_entity_poly.pdbx_seq_one_letter_code
_entity_poly.pdbx_strand_id
1 'polypeptide(L)'
;MNSKKRAFFKKKAHNLEPIVRIGKDGLNQNIVQSILDAIASRELIKVKILQNCEEEKTIIYSKLMDIKDFEVVGMIGRTIIIFKENKENPSISLEWKNI
;
A
#
# COMPACT_ATOMS: atom_id res chain seq x y z
N MET A 1 1.83 9.32 -9.99
CA MET A 1 2.26 7.98 -10.48
C MET A 1 1.86 7.74 -11.94
N ASN A 2 2.79 7.41 -12.84
CA ASN A 2 2.50 7.09 -14.26
C ASN A 2 2.20 5.59 -14.50
N SER A 3 1.75 5.23 -15.70
CA SER A 3 1.32 3.86 -16.03
C SER A 3 2.44 2.81 -15.98
N LYS A 4 3.65 3.12 -16.47
CA LYS A 4 4.82 2.20 -16.44
C LYS A 4 5.22 1.90 -14.98
N LYS A 5 5.30 2.94 -14.13
CA LYS A 5 5.61 2.84 -12.70
C LYS A 5 4.58 1.99 -11.97
N ARG A 6 3.28 2.22 -12.22
CA ARG A 6 2.19 1.40 -11.64
C ARG A 6 2.30 -0.07 -12.01
N ALA A 7 2.56 -0.39 -13.28
CA ALA A 7 2.67 -1.78 -13.73
C ALA A 7 3.85 -2.52 -13.06
N PHE A 8 5.00 -1.85 -12.93
CA PHE A 8 6.17 -2.38 -12.24
C PHE A 8 5.86 -2.74 -10.77
N PHE A 9 5.32 -1.80 -9.99
CA PHE A 9 5.02 -2.03 -8.59
C PHE A 9 3.90 -3.05 -8.38
N LYS A 10 2.89 -3.10 -9.26
CA LYS A 10 1.87 -4.16 -9.23
C LYS A 10 2.49 -5.55 -9.45
N LYS A 11 3.42 -5.68 -10.40
CA LYS A 11 4.14 -6.93 -10.66
C LYS A 11 4.95 -7.36 -9.43
N LYS A 12 5.71 -6.43 -8.82
CA LYS A 12 6.48 -6.71 -7.60
C LYS A 12 5.58 -7.09 -6.42
N ALA A 13 4.44 -6.42 -6.25
CA ALA A 13 3.50 -6.69 -5.17
C ALA A 13 2.75 -8.03 -5.32
N HIS A 14 2.70 -8.63 -6.52
CA HIS A 14 1.98 -9.88 -6.78
C HIS A 14 2.36 -10.98 -5.79
N ASN A 15 3.67 -11.17 -5.56
CA ASN A 15 4.22 -12.24 -4.74
C ASN A 15 4.29 -11.92 -3.24
N LEU A 16 3.91 -10.71 -2.83
CA LEU A 16 3.91 -10.33 -1.41
C LEU A 16 2.68 -10.91 -0.70
N GLU A 17 2.68 -10.99 0.62
CA GLU A 17 1.45 -11.21 1.39
C GLU A 17 0.95 -9.91 2.01
N PRO A 18 -0.37 -9.72 2.20
CA PRO A 18 -0.87 -8.58 2.95
C PRO A 18 -0.46 -8.67 4.41
N ILE A 19 0.28 -7.66 4.86
CA ILE A 19 0.84 -7.59 6.21
C ILE A 19 0.04 -6.68 7.14
N VAL A 20 -0.74 -5.75 6.57
CA VAL A 20 -1.72 -4.96 7.31
C VAL A 20 -3.13 -5.38 6.89
N ARG A 21 -4.04 -5.47 7.86
CA ARG A 21 -5.43 -5.88 7.63
C ARG A 21 -6.39 -4.87 8.26
N ILE A 22 -7.37 -4.42 7.47
CA ILE A 22 -8.44 -3.53 7.93
C ILE A 22 -9.64 -4.39 8.28
N GLY A 23 -10.00 -4.41 9.56
CA GLY A 23 -11.09 -5.21 10.12
C GLY A 23 -12.42 -4.46 10.14
N LYS A 24 -13.28 -4.84 11.09
CA LYS A 24 -14.65 -4.31 11.23
C LYS A 24 -14.67 -2.79 11.38
N ASP A 25 -13.79 -2.24 12.22
CA ASP A 25 -13.72 -0.82 12.57
C ASP A 25 -13.19 0.09 11.45
N GLY A 26 -12.96 -0.46 10.25
CA GLY A 26 -12.52 0.31 9.09
C GLY A 26 -11.13 0.93 9.27
N LEU A 27 -10.88 2.02 8.54
CA LEU A 27 -9.61 2.72 8.60
C LEU A 27 -9.59 3.69 9.80
N ASN A 28 -8.70 3.43 10.76
CA ASN A 28 -8.49 4.28 11.94
C ASN A 28 -7.00 4.62 12.13
N GLN A 29 -6.70 5.47 13.12
CA GLN A 29 -5.33 5.94 13.38
C GLN A 29 -4.33 4.80 13.66
N ASN A 30 -4.74 3.76 14.40
CA ASN A 30 -3.87 2.62 14.70
C ASN A 30 -3.49 1.85 13.43
N ILE A 31 -4.44 1.68 12.52
CA ILE A 31 -4.18 1.05 11.22
C ILE A 31 -3.28 1.94 10.36
N VAL A 32 -3.54 3.26 10.33
CA VAL A 32 -2.69 4.19 9.59
C VAL A 32 -1.25 4.12 10.11
N GLN A 33 -1.05 4.12 11.42
CA GLN A 33 0.28 3.97 12.00
C GLN A 33 0.92 2.63 11.62
N SER A 34 0.17 1.53 11.66
CA SER A 34 0.65 0.22 11.23
C SER A 34 1.08 0.21 9.75
N ILE A 35 0.37 0.94 8.89
CA ILE A 35 0.75 1.13 7.47
C ILE A 35 2.06 1.91 7.37
N LEU A 36 2.21 3.00 8.13
CA LEU A 36 3.40 3.85 8.13
C LEU A 36 4.65 3.09 8.60
N ASP A 37 4.52 2.32 9.66
CA ASP A 37 5.62 1.51 10.19
C ASP A 37 6.02 0.41 9.19
N ALA A 38 5.02 -0.29 8.63
CA ALA A 38 5.24 -1.37 7.69
C ALA A 38 5.88 -0.88 6.37
N ILE A 39 5.43 0.26 5.85
CA ILE A 39 5.95 0.81 4.59
C ILE A 39 7.36 1.37 4.75
N ALA A 40 7.69 1.94 5.92
CA ALA A 40 9.03 2.47 6.20
C ALA A 40 10.12 1.40 6.05
N SER A 41 9.88 0.16 6.51
CA SER A 41 10.87 -0.91 6.44
C SER A 41 10.92 -1.68 5.11
N ARG A 42 9.89 -1.59 4.25
CA ARG A 42 9.72 -2.54 3.12
C ARG A 42 9.56 -1.90 1.75
N GLU A 43 9.38 -0.58 1.68
CA GLU A 43 9.07 0.22 0.48
C GLU A 43 7.77 -0.13 -0.27
N LEU A 44 7.33 -1.38 -0.27
CA LEU A 44 6.14 -1.87 -0.96
C LEU A 44 5.39 -2.84 -0.06
N ILE A 45 4.14 -2.54 0.25
CA ILE A 45 3.30 -3.41 1.09
C ILE A 45 1.93 -3.64 0.47
N LYS A 46 1.26 -4.69 0.97
CA LYS A 46 -0.15 -4.95 0.70
C LYS A 46 -0.99 -4.80 1.97
N VAL A 47 -2.09 -4.08 1.86
CA VAL A 47 -3.10 -3.88 2.90
C VAL A 47 -4.38 -4.57 2.48
N LYS A 48 -4.89 -5.51 3.28
CA LYS A 48 -6.10 -6.27 2.95
C LYS A 48 -7.29 -5.77 3.75
N ILE A 49 -8.38 -5.43 3.07
CA ILE A 49 -9.66 -5.10 3.68
C ILE A 49 -10.42 -6.40 3.90
N LEU A 50 -10.69 -6.74 5.15
CA LEU A 50 -11.44 -7.94 5.51
C LEU A 50 -12.90 -7.83 5.06
N GLN A 51 -13.57 -8.97 4.88
CA GLN A 51 -14.96 -8.99 4.39
C GLN A 51 -15.96 -8.41 5.39
N ASN A 52 -15.64 -8.45 6.69
CA ASN A 52 -16.44 -7.91 7.77
C ASN A 52 -16.22 -6.41 8.02
N CYS A 53 -15.42 -5.73 7.19
CA CYS A 53 -15.26 -4.29 7.24
C CYS A 53 -16.59 -3.63 6.87
N GLU A 54 -17.13 -2.82 7.78
CA GLU A 54 -18.39 -2.08 7.56
C GLU A 54 -18.19 -0.94 6.55
N GLU A 55 -16.95 -0.47 6.41
CA GLU A 55 -16.60 0.58 5.46
C GLU A 55 -16.34 0.03 4.05
N GLU A 56 -16.92 0.71 3.06
CA GLU A 56 -16.74 0.46 1.62
C GLU A 56 -15.25 0.52 1.22
N LYS A 57 -14.81 -0.48 0.44
CA LYS A 57 -13.40 -0.58 0.02
C LYS A 57 -12.93 0.63 -0.79
N THR A 58 -13.84 1.25 -1.54
CA THR A 58 -13.57 2.44 -2.35
C THR A 58 -13.36 3.68 -1.47
N ILE A 59 -14.12 3.80 -0.38
CA ILE A 59 -13.95 4.89 0.60
C ILE A 59 -12.61 4.75 1.33
N ILE A 60 -12.27 3.54 1.79
CA ILE A 60 -10.95 3.25 2.39
C ILE A 60 -9.83 3.59 1.40
N TYR A 61 -9.99 3.18 0.14
CA TYR A 61 -9.01 3.45 -0.90
C TYR A 61 -8.80 4.96 -1.10
N SER A 62 -9.88 5.74 -1.17
CA SER A 62 -9.79 7.21 -1.27
C SER A 62 -9.13 7.83 -0.04
N LYS A 63 -9.51 7.42 1.18
CA LYS A 63 -8.88 7.91 2.42
C LYS A 63 -7.38 7.65 2.45
N LEU A 64 -6.93 6.48 1.98
CA LEU A 64 -5.51 6.15 1.90
C LEU A 64 -4.78 6.97 0.82
N MET A 65 -5.47 7.37 -0.26
CA MET A 65 -4.89 8.26 -1.28
C MET A 65 -4.64 9.67 -0.76
N ASP A 66 -5.39 10.13 0.24
CA ASP A 66 -5.24 11.46 0.84
C ASP A 66 -4.04 11.56 1.81
N ILE A 67 -3.45 10.43 2.21
CA ILE A 67 -2.29 10.37 3.10
C ILE A 67 -1.02 10.67 2.30
N LYS A 68 -0.30 11.73 2.69
CA LYS A 68 0.88 12.24 1.94
C LYS A 68 2.16 11.42 2.14
N ASP A 69 2.21 10.59 3.18
CA ASP A 69 3.41 9.85 3.57
C ASP A 69 3.78 8.70 2.64
N PHE A 70 2.87 8.27 1.76
CA PHE A 70 3.08 7.18 0.83
C PHE A 70 2.24 7.37 -0.45
N GLU A 71 2.58 6.63 -1.49
CA GLU A 71 1.80 6.57 -2.73
C GLU A 71 0.95 5.31 -2.79
N VAL A 72 -0.34 5.45 -3.10
CA VAL A 72 -1.18 4.30 -3.45
C VAL A 72 -0.93 3.89 -4.90
N VAL A 73 -0.42 2.67 -5.10
CA VAL A 73 -0.14 2.11 -6.43
C VAL A 73 -1.44 1.68 -7.12
N GLY A 74 -2.37 1.11 -6.35
CA GLY A 74 -3.67 0.67 -6.81
C GLY A 74 -4.30 -0.41 -5.94
N MET A 75 -5.45 -0.92 -6.36
CA MET A 75 -6.19 -1.98 -5.66
C MET A 75 -6.38 -3.21 -6.56
N ILE A 76 -6.32 -4.40 -5.96
CA ILE A 76 -6.65 -5.70 -6.55
C ILE A 76 -7.67 -6.37 -5.62
N GLY A 77 -8.94 -6.46 -6.04
CA GLY A 77 -10.02 -7.00 -5.21
C GLY A 77 -10.25 -6.16 -3.95
N ARG A 78 -9.93 -6.71 -2.77
CA ARG A 78 -9.93 -6.03 -1.46
C ARG A 78 -8.52 -5.76 -0.92
N THR A 79 -7.50 -5.84 -1.77
CA THR A 79 -6.10 -5.62 -1.38
C THR A 79 -5.57 -4.35 -2.03
N ILE A 80 -5.08 -3.43 -1.23
CA ILE A 80 -4.49 -2.15 -1.65
C ILE A 80 -2.97 -2.30 -1.62
N ILE A 81 -2.32 -1.81 -2.67
CA ILE A 81 -0.86 -1.81 -2.81
C ILE A 81 -0.37 -0.38 -2.54
N ILE A 82 0.55 -0.26 -1.59
CA ILE A 82 1.11 1.01 -1.14
C ILE A 82 2.62 0.98 -1.35
N PHE A 83 3.17 2.09 -1.81
CA PHE A 83 4.60 2.29 -2.05
C PHE A 83 5.12 3.54 -1.35
N LYS A 84 6.30 3.49 -0.74
CA LYS A 84 7.07 4.65 -0.26
C LYS A 84 8.54 4.37 -0.55
N GLU A 85 9.24 5.33 -1.13
CA GLU A 85 10.69 5.20 -1.30
C GLU A 85 11.38 5.24 0.07
N ASN A 86 12.25 4.26 0.34
CA ASN A 86 13.08 4.25 1.54
C ASN A 86 14.37 5.04 1.27
N LYS A 87 14.65 6.04 2.10
CA LYS A 87 15.83 6.91 1.94
C LYS A 87 17.14 6.23 2.35
N GLU A 88 17.08 5.28 3.27
CA GLU A 88 18.25 4.62 3.86
C GLU A 88 18.62 3.35 3.10
N ASN A 89 17.62 2.57 2.66
CA ASN A 89 17.83 1.34 1.91
C ASN A 89 16.84 1.20 0.72
N PRO A 90 17.04 1.98 -0.36
CA PRO A 90 16.17 1.98 -1.54
C PRO A 90 16.43 0.74 -2.40
N SER A 91 15.78 -0.39 -2.12
CA SER A 91 15.94 -1.62 -2.92
C SER A 91 15.01 -1.61 -4.14
N ILE A 92 13.69 -1.52 -3.90
CA ILE A 92 12.67 -1.61 -4.96
C ILE A 92 12.65 -0.33 -5.80
N SER A 93 12.85 0.82 -5.15
CA SER A 93 12.92 2.11 -5.82
C SER A 93 14.14 2.23 -6.74
N LEU A 94 15.29 1.65 -6.36
CA LEU A 94 16.50 1.62 -7.17
C LEU A 94 16.37 0.65 -8.36
N GLU A 95 15.74 -0.52 -8.16
CA GLU A 95 15.37 -1.41 -9.26
C GLU A 95 14.53 -0.68 -10.32
N TRP A 96 13.55 0.12 -9.90
CA TRP A 96 12.72 0.93 -10.83
C TRP A 96 13.53 1.98 -11.59
N LYS A 97 14.49 2.65 -10.93
CA LYS A 97 15.32 3.70 -11.55
C LYS A 97 16.26 3.16 -12.63
N ASN A 98 16.54 1.86 -12.62
CA ASN A 98 17.43 1.19 -13.59
C ASN A 98 16.69 0.64 -14.84
N ILE A 99 15.40 0.98 -15.07
CA ILE A 99 14.54 0.47 -16.16
C ILE A 99 13.94 1.60 -17.03
#